data_AF-A0A969HPZ8-F1
#
_entry.id   AF-A0A969HPZ8-F1
#
_cell.length_a   1.000
_cell.length_b   1.000
_cell.length_c   1.000
_cell.angle_alpha   90.00
_cell.angle_beta   90.00
_cell.angle_gamma   90.00
#
_symmetry.space_group_name_H-M   'P 1'
#
loop_
_entity.id
_entity.type
_entity.pdbx_description
1 polymer ?
#
loop_
_entity_poly.entity_id
_entity_poly.type
_entity_poly.pdbx_seq_one_letter_code
_entity_poly.pdbx_strand_id
1 'polypeptide(L)'
;MDTYYGGFGYPGRSRDCRLFSSQFLYKSYSKAYPSARRLADGHLGERISLPQRNEIGNLKDAFNKMAESLQRSRQALEDYSHTLEQRVEERTYEVQKAYDEIAAKNEEILQQKHNIELVVKHLENTLQELQSTQGH
;
A
#
# COMPACT_ATOMS: atom_id res chain seq x y z
N MET A 1 14.37 46.99 -68.81
CA MET A 1 13.47 48.09 -68.44
C MET A 1 12.17 47.46 -67.99
N ASP A 2 11.82 47.73 -66.73
CA ASP A 2 10.46 47.79 -66.15
C ASP A 2 9.64 46.48 -66.08
N THR A 3 9.06 46.02 -64.96
CA THR A 3 8.71 46.64 -63.67
C THR A 3 8.34 45.57 -62.61
N TYR A 4 8.72 45.84 -61.36
CA TYR A 4 8.03 45.63 -60.07
C TYR A 4 7.42 44.27 -59.65
N TYR A 5 7.90 43.80 -58.49
CA TYR A 5 7.37 42.74 -57.62
C TYR A 5 5.86 42.84 -57.38
N GLY A 6 5.11 41.83 -57.81
CA GLY A 6 3.72 41.59 -57.43
C GLY A 6 3.61 41.13 -55.98
N GLY A 7 2.86 41.89 -55.18
CA GLY A 7 2.67 41.68 -53.76
C GLY A 7 1.82 40.46 -53.43
N PHE A 8 2.40 39.53 -52.68
CA PHE A 8 1.63 38.73 -51.73
C PHE A 8 1.37 39.61 -50.50
N GLY A 9 0.16 40.16 -50.43
CA GLY A 9 -0.32 40.88 -49.26
C GLY A 9 -0.36 39.94 -48.04
N TYR A 10 0.60 40.08 -47.14
CA TYR A 10 0.50 39.51 -45.80
C TYR A 10 -0.61 40.24 -45.03
N PRO A 11 -1.69 39.57 -44.60
CA PRO A 11 -2.67 40.21 -43.72
C PRO A 11 -1.99 40.59 -42.39
N GLY A 12 -2.29 41.80 -41.94
CA GLY A 12 -1.56 42.54 -40.92
C GLY A 12 -1.31 41.79 -39.62
N ARG A 13 -0.03 41.63 -39.27
CA ARG A 13 0.41 41.47 -37.87
C ARG A 13 0.61 42.86 -37.27
N SER A 14 -0.37 43.39 -36.55
CA SER A 14 -0.12 44.53 -35.67
C SER A 14 -1.26 44.73 -34.67
N ARG A 15 -0.92 44.46 -33.39
CA ARG A 15 -1.61 44.82 -32.12
C ARG A 15 -2.32 43.70 -31.34
N ASP A 16 -2.82 42.62 -31.95
CA ASP A 16 -3.58 41.58 -31.21
C ASP A 16 -2.74 40.45 -30.59
N CYS A 17 -1.56 40.16 -31.14
CA CYS A 17 -0.74 39.01 -30.69
C CYS A 17 -0.22 39.16 -29.24
N ARG A 18 -0.04 40.41 -28.76
CA ARG A 18 0.48 40.70 -27.41
C ARG A 18 -0.53 40.43 -26.29
N LEU A 19 -1.81 40.75 -26.54
CA LEU A 19 -2.89 40.48 -25.60
C LEU A 19 -3.25 38.99 -25.60
N PHE A 20 -3.19 38.34 -26.77
CA PHE A 20 -3.48 36.92 -26.92
C PHE A 20 -2.48 36.03 -26.17
N SER A 21 -1.17 36.29 -26.27
CA SER A 21 -0.14 35.49 -25.58
C SER A 21 -0.17 35.63 -24.06
N SER A 22 -0.41 36.85 -23.56
CA SER A 22 -0.54 37.16 -22.13
C SER A 22 -1.75 36.45 -21.50
N GLN A 23 -2.93 36.57 -22.12
CA GLN A 23 -4.15 35.94 -21.63
C GLN A 23 -4.04 34.39 -21.64
N PHE A 24 -3.31 33.86 -22.62
CA PHE A 24 -3.08 32.43 -22.79
C PHE A 24 -2.16 31.82 -21.73
N LEU A 25 -1.02 32.46 -21.47
CA LEU A 25 -0.10 32.02 -20.43
C LEU A 25 -0.74 32.16 -19.04
N TYR A 26 -1.48 33.25 -18.80
CA TYR A 26 -2.21 33.46 -17.56
C TYR A 26 -3.27 32.37 -17.31
N LYS A 27 -4.10 32.01 -18.32
CA LYS A 27 -5.10 30.94 -18.20
C LYS A 27 -4.49 29.56 -17.91
N SER A 28 -3.31 29.31 -18.45
CA SER A 28 -2.63 28.02 -18.28
C SER A 28 -2.00 27.93 -16.88
N TYR A 29 -1.34 29.02 -16.45
CA TYR A 29 -0.80 29.15 -15.10
C TYR A 29 -1.89 29.10 -14.01
N SER A 30 -3.00 29.82 -14.21
CA SER A 30 -4.10 29.90 -13.26
C SER A 30 -4.85 28.57 -13.07
N LYS A 31 -4.66 27.60 -13.97
CA LYS A 31 -5.16 26.23 -13.80
C LYS A 31 -4.11 25.29 -13.23
N ALA A 32 -2.87 25.35 -13.73
CA ALA A 32 -1.83 24.40 -13.33
C ALA A 32 -1.41 24.57 -11.86
N TYR A 33 -1.21 25.80 -11.40
CA TYR A 33 -0.77 26.07 -10.03
C TYR A 33 -1.75 25.55 -8.95
N PRO A 34 -3.05 25.91 -8.99
CA PRO A 34 -3.98 25.40 -7.97
C PRO A 34 -4.19 23.89 -8.07
N SER A 35 -4.20 23.31 -9.27
CA SER A 35 -4.27 21.85 -9.42
C SER A 35 -3.06 21.14 -8.80
N ALA A 36 -1.85 21.69 -8.97
CA ALA A 36 -0.65 21.14 -8.35
C ALA A 36 -0.68 21.26 -6.83
N ARG A 37 -1.16 22.38 -6.30
CA ARG A 37 -1.35 22.54 -4.86
C ARG A 37 -2.35 21.52 -4.30
N ARG A 38 -3.51 21.36 -4.94
CA ARG A 38 -4.52 20.39 -4.52
C ARG A 38 -4.03 18.94 -4.62
N LEU A 39 -3.24 18.61 -5.64
CA LEU A 39 -2.59 17.31 -5.74
C LEU A 39 -1.61 17.07 -4.58
N ALA A 40 -0.80 18.07 -4.23
CA ALA A 40 0.11 18.02 -3.08
C ALA A 40 -0.63 17.88 -1.74
N ASP A 41 -1.81 18.50 -1.63
CA ASP A 41 -2.70 18.36 -0.46
C ASP A 41 -3.44 16.99 -0.41
N GLY A 42 -3.15 16.10 -1.37
CA GLY A 42 -3.66 14.72 -1.37
C GLY A 42 -4.92 14.50 -2.21
N HIS A 43 -5.39 15.50 -2.97
CA HIS A 43 -6.48 15.32 -3.93
C HIS A 43 -5.96 14.63 -5.21
N LEU A 44 -5.75 13.32 -5.15
CA LEU A 44 -5.15 12.53 -6.23
C LEU A 44 -6.03 12.41 -7.49
N GLY A 45 -7.31 12.76 -7.38
CA GLY A 45 -8.25 12.84 -8.51
C GLY A 45 -8.10 14.11 -9.37
N GLU A 46 -7.25 15.06 -8.97
CA GLU A 46 -7.09 16.31 -9.71
C GLU A 46 -6.50 16.10 -11.10
N ARG A 47 -7.08 16.78 -12.09
CA ARG A 47 -6.65 16.73 -13.48
C ARG A 47 -6.69 18.11 -14.11
N ILE A 48 -5.70 18.41 -14.94
CA ILE A 48 -5.69 19.64 -15.73
C ILE A 48 -6.33 19.33 -17.10
N SER A 49 -7.39 20.07 -17.43
CA SER A 49 -8.01 20.05 -18.76
C SER A 49 -7.71 21.35 -19.52
N LEU A 50 -6.77 21.24 -20.46
CA LEU A 50 -6.35 22.30 -21.37
C LEU A 50 -6.37 21.76 -22.81
N PRO A 51 -6.99 22.45 -23.78
CA PRO A 51 -7.13 21.98 -25.16
C PRO A 51 -5.84 22.11 -26.00
N GLN A 52 -4.67 22.36 -25.37
CA GLN A 52 -3.45 22.74 -26.07
C GLN A 52 -2.57 21.54 -26.45
N ARG A 53 -1.86 21.67 -27.57
CA ARG A 53 -0.95 20.65 -28.13
C ARG A 53 0.53 21.08 -28.19
N ASN A 54 0.89 22.10 -27.42
CA ASN A 54 2.25 22.63 -27.31
C ASN A 54 2.90 22.15 -25.99
N GLU A 55 3.98 22.78 -25.56
CA GLU A 55 4.73 22.46 -24.34
C GLU A 55 3.84 22.51 -23.08
N ILE A 56 2.84 23.41 -23.05
CA ILE A 56 1.86 23.49 -21.96
C ILE A 56 0.94 22.26 -21.98
N GLY A 57 0.60 21.76 -23.17
CA GLY A 57 -0.09 20.48 -23.35
C GLY A 57 0.73 19.32 -22.78
N ASN A 58 2.03 19.28 -23.06
CA ASN A 58 2.94 18.25 -22.53
C ASN A 58 3.05 18.32 -21.01
N LEU A 59 3.13 19.52 -20.43
CA LEU A 59 3.13 19.72 -18.97
C LEU A 59 1.83 19.19 -18.34
N LYS A 60 0.69 19.49 -18.96
CA LYS A 60 -0.63 18.97 -18.55
C LYS A 60 -0.66 17.44 -18.59
N ASP A 61 -0.13 16.82 -19.64
CA ASP A 61 -0.07 15.36 -19.76
C ASP A 61 0.85 14.73 -18.71
N ALA A 62 2.03 15.33 -18.46
CA ALA A 62 2.95 14.89 -17.42
C ALA A 62 2.33 15.01 -16.02
N PHE A 63 1.65 16.12 -15.74
CA PHE A 63 0.93 16.32 -14.48
C PHE A 63 -0.16 15.26 -14.28
N ASN A 64 -1.00 15.02 -15.28
CA ASN A 64 -2.09 14.05 -15.18
C ASN A 64 -1.56 12.63 -14.98
N LYS A 65 -0.46 12.25 -15.66
CA LYS A 65 0.23 10.97 -15.45
C LYS A 65 0.79 10.83 -14.03
N MET A 66 1.37 11.89 -13.49
CA MET A 66 1.86 11.90 -12.10
C MET A 66 0.70 11.71 -11.11
N ALA A 67 -0.40 12.44 -11.29
CA ALA A 67 -1.58 12.32 -10.43
C ALA A 67 -2.18 10.90 -10.49
N GLU A 68 -2.27 10.32 -11.68
CA GLU A 68 -2.71 8.93 -11.86
C GLU A 68 -1.78 7.92 -11.19
N SER A 69 -0.46 8.08 -11.35
CA SER A 69 0.53 7.20 -10.70
C SER A 69 0.43 7.25 -9.18
N LEU A 70 0.26 8.45 -8.61
CA LEU A 70 0.07 8.62 -7.17
C LEU A 70 -1.23 7.96 -6.70
N GLN A 71 -2.32 8.15 -7.45
CA GLN A 71 -3.62 7.54 -7.14
C GLN A 71 -3.53 6.01 -7.13
N ARG A 72 -2.89 5.41 -8.15
CA ARG A 72 -2.68 3.96 -8.22
C ARG A 72 -1.79 3.44 -7.09
N SER A 73 -0.71 4.15 -6.77
CA SER A 73 0.19 3.80 -5.67
C SER A 73 -0.55 3.78 -4.33
N ARG A 74 -1.37 4.80 -4.08
CA ARG A 74 -2.20 4.88 -2.87
C ARG A 74 -3.20 3.72 -2.79
N GLN A 75 -3.91 3.43 -3.87
CA GLN A 75 -4.84 2.30 -3.91
C GLN A 75 -4.12 0.98 -3.62
N ALA A 76 -2.96 0.75 -4.27
CA ALA A 76 -2.18 -0.46 -4.04
C ALA A 76 -1.68 -0.58 -2.59
N LEU A 77 -1.32 0.53 -1.95
CA LEU A 77 -0.94 0.54 -0.53
C LEU A 77 -2.13 0.22 0.39
N GLU A 78 -3.31 0.78 0.09
CA GLU A 78 -4.55 0.50 0.84
C GLU A 78 -4.95 -0.98 0.71
N ASP A 79 -4.92 -1.52 -0.51
CA ASP A 79 -5.21 -2.93 -0.79
C ASP A 79 -4.19 -3.86 -0.10
N TYR A 80 -2.91 -3.50 -0.14
CA TYR A 80 -1.85 -4.25 0.53
C TYR A 80 -2.00 -4.22 2.05
N SER A 81 -2.34 -3.06 2.63
CA SER A 81 -2.61 -2.93 4.06
C SER A 81 -3.74 -3.85 4.50
N HIS A 82 -4.86 -3.83 3.76
CA HIS A 82 -6.00 -4.69 4.06
C HIS A 82 -5.64 -6.18 3.96
N THR A 83 -4.92 -6.58 2.90
CA THR A 83 -4.46 -7.96 2.73
C THR A 83 -3.51 -8.37 3.84
N LEU A 84 -2.63 -7.47 4.29
CA LEU A 84 -1.67 -7.75 5.36
C LEU A 84 -2.38 -7.92 6.70
N GLU A 85 -3.38 -7.09 6.99
CA GLU A 85 -4.22 -7.21 8.19
C GLU A 85 -4.91 -8.57 8.25
N GLN A 86 -5.55 -9.00 7.14
CA GLN A 86 -6.18 -10.32 7.04
C GLN A 86 -5.18 -11.45 7.28
N ARG A 87 -4.00 -11.38 6.65
CA ARG A 87 -2.95 -12.39 6.84
C ARG A 87 -2.44 -12.43 8.27
N VAL A 88 -2.33 -11.28 8.94
CA VAL A 88 -1.91 -11.24 10.35
C VAL A 88 -2.98 -11.91 11.22
N GLU A 89 -4.26 -11.63 10.98
CA GLU A 89 -5.36 -12.26 11.71
C GLU A 89 -5.36 -13.79 11.52
N GLU A 90 -5.30 -14.26 10.27
CA GLU A 90 -5.23 -15.68 9.94
C GLU A 90 -4.04 -16.36 10.62
N ARG A 91 -2.84 -15.78 10.52
CA ARG A 91 -1.64 -16.36 11.13
C ARG A 91 -1.66 -16.31 12.65
N THR A 92 -2.26 -15.28 13.24
CA THR A 92 -2.46 -15.20 14.69
C THR A 92 -3.41 -16.29 15.16
N TYR A 93 -4.50 -16.52 14.44
CA TYR A 93 -5.44 -17.59 14.72
C TYR A 93 -4.78 -18.98 14.60
N GLU A 94 -4.03 -19.23 13.53
CA GLU A 94 -3.28 -20.49 13.36
C GLU A 94 -2.30 -20.74 14.51
N VAL A 95 -1.55 -19.72 14.91
CA VAL A 95 -0.59 -19.81 16.02
C VAL A 95 -1.31 -20.05 17.34
N GLN A 96 -2.41 -19.35 17.61
CA GLN A 96 -3.19 -19.56 18.83
C GLN A 96 -3.74 -20.99 18.89
N LYS A 97 -4.29 -21.50 17.79
CA LYS A 97 -4.78 -22.87 17.71
C LYS A 97 -3.66 -23.88 17.98
N ALA A 98 -2.49 -23.70 17.38
CA ALA A 98 -1.34 -24.58 17.62
C ALA A 98 -0.87 -24.51 19.09
N TYR A 99 -0.91 -23.32 19.69
CA TYR A 99 -0.60 -23.13 21.10
C TYR A 99 -1.58 -23.88 22.00
N ASP A 100 -2.88 -23.78 21.72
CA ASP A 100 -3.92 -24.49 22.48
C ASP A 100 -3.77 -26.01 22.36
N GLU A 101 -3.46 -26.51 21.16
CA GLU A 101 -3.17 -27.94 20.94
C GLU A 101 -1.94 -28.41 21.72
N ILE A 102 -0.87 -27.62 21.76
CA ILE A 102 0.34 -27.92 22.54
C ILE A 102 0.02 -27.89 24.04
N ALA A 103 -0.76 -26.91 24.51
CA ALA A 103 -1.16 -26.81 25.90
C ALA A 103 -1.96 -28.05 26.34
N ALA A 104 -2.94 -28.48 25.53
CA ALA A 104 -3.72 -29.68 25.81
C ALA A 104 -2.84 -30.96 25.88
N LYS A 105 -1.88 -31.11 24.96
CA LYS A 105 -0.93 -32.24 25.01
C LYS A 105 -0.02 -32.19 26.23
N ASN A 106 0.42 -31.00 26.65
CA ASN A 106 1.24 -30.85 27.84
C ASN A 106 0.46 -31.26 29.11
N GLU A 107 -0.82 -30.91 29.20
CA GLU A 107 -1.68 -31.38 30.30
C GLU A 107 -1.79 -32.91 30.32
N GLU A 108 -1.97 -33.54 29.16
CA GLU A 108 -1.99 -35.00 29.05
C GLU A 108 -0.66 -35.62 29.52
N ILE A 109 0.47 -35.08 29.08
CA ILE A 109 1.80 -35.53 29.51
C ILE A 109 1.96 -35.39 31.03
N LEU A 110 1.50 -34.30 31.64
CA LEU A 110 1.55 -34.11 33.09
C LEU A 110 0.69 -35.14 33.83
N GLN A 111 -0.49 -35.48 33.32
CA GLN A 111 -1.33 -36.54 33.88
C GLN A 111 -0.64 -37.91 33.78
N GLN A 112 -0.08 -38.24 32.60
CA GLN A 112 0.66 -39.49 32.41
C GLN A 112 1.86 -39.57 33.35
N LYS A 113 2.63 -38.48 33.49
CA LYS A 113 3.75 -38.39 34.42
C LYS A 113 3.30 -38.68 35.86
N HIS A 114 2.20 -38.07 36.30
CA HIS A 114 1.67 -38.30 37.64
C HIS A 114 1.27 -39.77 37.86
N ASN A 115 0.62 -40.39 36.88
CA ASN A 115 0.25 -41.80 36.96
C ASN A 115 1.48 -42.71 37.07
N ILE A 116 2.54 -42.42 36.31
CA ILE A 116 3.81 -43.17 36.40
C ILE A 116 4.43 -43.01 37.79
N GLU A 117 4.45 -41.79 38.35
CA GLU A 117 4.96 -41.56 39.71
C GLU A 117 4.18 -42.39 40.76
N LEU A 118 2.86 -42.50 40.63
CA LEU A 118 2.04 -43.34 41.51
C LEU A 118 2.39 -44.83 41.37
N VAL A 119 2.58 -45.32 40.14
CA VAL A 119 2.96 -46.71 39.88
C VAL A 119 4.33 -47.02 40.46
N VAL A 120 5.31 -46.13 40.26
CA VAL A 120 6.67 -46.29 40.81
C VAL A 120 6.60 -46.39 42.34
N LYS A 121 5.87 -45.47 43.00
CA LYS A 121 5.70 -45.49 44.45
C LYS A 121 5.06 -46.79 44.96
N HIS A 122 4.07 -47.31 44.23
CA HIS A 122 3.46 -48.58 44.59
C HIS A 122 4.45 -49.75 44.48
N LEU A 123 5.24 -49.80 43.41
CA LEU A 123 6.26 -50.84 43.22
C LEU A 123 7.32 -50.78 44.32
N GLU A 124 7.80 -49.60 44.70
CA GLU A 124 8.75 -49.42 45.81
C GLU A 124 8.20 -50.00 47.12
N ASN A 125 6.94 -49.72 47.45
CA ASN A 125 6.30 -50.28 48.64
C ASN A 125 6.22 -51.81 48.58
N THR A 126 5.81 -52.39 47.44
CA THR A 126 5.72 -53.84 47.29
C THR A 126 7.08 -54.53 47.39
N LEU A 127 8.15 -53.91 46.87
CA LEU A 127 9.51 -54.44 47.00
C LEU A 127 9.96 -54.42 48.47
N GLN A 128 9.66 -53.35 49.20
CA GLN A 128 9.97 -53.24 50.62
C GLN A 128 9.26 -54.32 51.45
N GLU A 129 7.97 -54.57 51.15
CA GLU A 129 7.18 -55.63 51.80
C GLU A 129 7.78 -57.01 51.54
N LEU A 130 8.10 -57.34 50.29
CA LEU A 130 8.72 -58.63 49.94
C LEU A 130 10.07 -58.84 50.63
N GLN A 131 10.93 -57.81 50.70
CA GLN A 131 12.22 -57.88 51.40
C GLN A 131 12.04 -58.13 52.90
N SER A 132 11.03 -57.53 53.53
CA SER A 132 10.73 -57.78 54.94
C SER A 132 10.22 -59.20 55.22
N THR A 133 9.54 -59.85 54.26
CA THR A 133 9.07 -61.25 54.40
C THR A 133 10.15 -62.31 54.20
N GLN A 134 11.25 -62.01 53.51
CA GLN A 134 12.38 -62.94 53.32
C GLN A 134 13.42 -62.89 54.46
N GLY A 135 13.27 -61.97 55.42
CA GLY A 135 14.18 -61.78 56.55
C GLY A 135 13.82 -62.56 57.83
N HIS A 136 12.90 -63.52 57.76
CA HIS A 136 12.49 -64.41 58.86
C HIS A 136 12.72 -65.87 58.48
#